data_AF-A0A7S0KYG4-F1
#
_entry.id   AF-A0A7S0KYG4-F1
#
_cell.length_a   1.000
_cell.length_b   1.000
_cell.length_c   1.000
_cell.angle_alpha   90.00
_cell.angle_beta   90.00
_cell.angle_gamma   90.00
#
_symmetry.space_group_name_H-M   'P 1'
#
loop_
_entity.id
_entity.type
_entity.pdbx_description
1 polymer ?
#
loop_
_entity_poly.entity_id
_entity_poly.type
_entity_poly.pdbx_seq_one_letter_code
_entity_poly.pdbx_strand_id
1 'polypeptide(L)'
;EELEDALLISDGFLVPGRDKGGLHVVRNPGCSQSEWSVCLTGENDDGWFYHRAVWVDLTGDGRKSILTARAKRPSILKNGRNRPSDTVTSGTSTETELVWLEHPKPDTIDEETGTPLDADGTVFDPFSALNTPWKTRVLDVGPDVMFAVADLDTDDDTVEVIASQFFSRKLSLSSIQRGAEPYVSFRRIIDDKCGAAFGAILANLDDSGSIVAQNRRVVDAGSTVTTLRSGDAFSHLLVTSHECSLAESEASASNSFFSTDGTEVNDEITMETDNYGVVPEECSIDGGSLFAYRIPVGKDAWKTDPWIRTVVACGFQVKPQLSNAINPGAPGFCYTFYPKKDDSGLSGSSSWKRPLIAVAGDCAESAYIFRPVNVDQEADRSHRDSSARYALMAEIKCGATVGSVAIGYDDFLPADQESGYAKIYLPCYEKDKILVFAMGSGDDDSDESDDW
;
A
#
# COMPACT_ATOMS: atom_id res chain seq x y z
N GLU A 1 -28.42 17.73 -6.12
CA GLU A 1 -28.56 16.34 -5.66
C GLU A 1 -27.62 16.17 -4.48
N GLU A 2 -28.12 15.65 -3.36
CA GLU A 2 -27.24 15.04 -2.37
C GLU A 2 -26.58 13.84 -3.06
N LEU A 3 -25.25 13.81 -3.10
CA LEU A 3 -24.53 12.64 -3.59
C LEU A 3 -24.81 11.51 -2.59
N GLU A 4 -25.39 10.40 -3.05
CA GLU A 4 -25.51 9.21 -2.22
C GLU A 4 -24.11 8.64 -1.98
N ASP A 5 -23.73 8.48 -0.70
CA ASP A 5 -22.44 7.92 -0.34
C ASP A 5 -22.40 6.42 -0.67
N ALA A 6 -21.30 5.98 -1.29
CA ALA A 6 -21.06 4.57 -1.58
C ALA A 6 -19.63 4.17 -1.26
N LEU A 7 -19.45 2.94 -0.78
CA LEU A 7 -18.16 2.32 -0.49
C LEU A 7 -17.89 1.18 -1.46
N LEU A 8 -16.66 1.14 -2.00
CA LEU A 8 -16.11 -0.05 -2.62
C LEU A 8 -15.35 -0.84 -1.56
N ILE A 9 -15.80 -2.05 -1.26
CA ILE A 9 -15.25 -2.90 -0.20
C ILE A 9 -14.60 -4.10 -0.83
N SER A 10 -13.32 -4.31 -0.53
CA SER A 10 -12.61 -5.54 -0.81
C SER A 10 -12.70 -6.45 0.41
N ASP A 11 -13.26 -7.64 0.22
CA ASP A 11 -13.48 -8.63 1.27
C ASP A 11 -12.60 -9.88 1.08
N GLY A 12 -12.55 -10.69 2.13
CA GLY A 12 -11.64 -11.81 2.30
C GLY A 12 -10.41 -11.36 3.08
N PHE A 13 -10.03 -12.15 4.08
CA PHE A 13 -8.89 -11.82 4.93
C PHE A 13 -8.11 -13.08 5.24
N LEU A 14 -6.82 -12.93 5.55
CA LEU A 14 -5.96 -14.05 5.97
C LEU A 14 -6.32 -14.64 7.36
N VAL A 15 -7.56 -14.49 7.83
CA VAL A 15 -8.08 -15.14 9.04
C VAL A 15 -8.58 -16.54 8.65
N PRO A 16 -8.30 -17.59 9.43
CA PRO A 16 -8.80 -18.93 9.17
C PRO A 16 -10.30 -18.96 9.10
N GLY A 17 -10.80 -19.64 8.08
CA GLY A 17 -12.23 -19.74 7.80
C GLY A 17 -12.83 -18.54 7.08
N ARG A 18 -12.03 -17.55 6.68
CA ARG A 18 -12.45 -16.37 5.90
C ARG A 18 -11.73 -16.29 4.54
N ASP A 19 -11.65 -17.41 3.84
CA ASP A 19 -10.99 -17.53 2.53
C ASP A 19 -11.91 -17.23 1.34
N LYS A 20 -13.20 -16.96 1.57
CA LYS A 20 -14.14 -16.53 0.53
C LYS A 20 -14.37 -15.02 0.63
N GLY A 21 -13.68 -14.28 -0.21
CA GLY A 21 -13.84 -12.83 -0.38
C GLY A 21 -14.52 -12.46 -1.69
N GLY A 22 -14.88 -11.18 -1.78
CA GLY A 22 -15.49 -10.58 -2.97
C GLY A 22 -15.26 -9.09 -3.02
N LEU A 23 -15.65 -8.47 -4.13
CA LEU A 23 -15.73 -7.02 -4.23
C LEU A 23 -17.17 -6.59 -4.10
N HIS A 24 -17.44 -5.70 -3.16
CA HIS A 24 -18.79 -5.23 -2.85
C HIS A 24 -18.92 -3.73 -3.07
N VAL A 25 -20.08 -3.30 -3.53
CA VAL A 25 -20.50 -1.90 -3.43
C VAL A 25 -21.57 -1.81 -2.36
N VAL A 26 -21.38 -0.93 -1.38
CA VAL A 26 -22.34 -0.63 -0.33
C VAL A 26 -22.79 0.81 -0.46
N ARG A 27 -24.07 1.03 -0.77
CA ARG A 27 -24.70 2.36 -0.81
C ARG A 27 -25.29 2.69 0.56
N ASN A 28 -25.23 3.95 0.96
CA ASN A 28 -25.73 4.46 2.23
C ASN A 28 -25.23 3.67 3.46
N PRO A 29 -23.91 3.44 3.59
CA PRO A 29 -23.36 2.64 4.69
C PRO A 29 -23.75 3.22 6.05
N GLY A 30 -24.18 2.35 6.98
CA GLY A 30 -24.62 2.73 8.32
C GLY A 30 -26.08 3.19 8.41
N CYS A 31 -26.79 3.36 7.29
CA CYS A 31 -28.20 3.70 7.28
C CYS A 31 -29.08 2.45 7.17
N SER A 32 -29.48 1.86 8.29
CA SER A 32 -30.26 0.59 8.31
C SER A 32 -31.52 0.54 7.43
N GLN A 33 -32.10 1.69 7.04
CA GLN A 33 -33.29 1.76 6.20
C GLN A 33 -33.01 1.82 4.69
N SER A 34 -31.82 2.30 4.30
CA SER A 34 -31.45 2.52 2.90
C SER A 34 -30.09 1.92 2.51
N GLU A 35 -29.42 1.25 3.45
CA GLU A 35 -28.20 0.50 3.19
C GLU A 35 -28.51 -0.65 2.24
N TRP A 36 -27.73 -0.71 1.17
CA TRP A 36 -27.86 -1.73 0.16
C TRP A 36 -26.47 -2.16 -0.31
N SER A 37 -26.27 -3.46 -0.47
CA SER A 37 -25.00 -4.03 -0.88
C SER A 37 -25.14 -5.00 -2.04
N VAL A 38 -24.18 -4.98 -2.97
CA VAL A 38 -24.09 -5.95 -4.06
C VAL A 38 -22.68 -6.51 -4.18
N CYS A 39 -22.54 -7.81 -4.45
CA CYS A 39 -21.26 -8.44 -4.77
C CYS A 39 -21.01 -8.41 -6.29
N LEU A 40 -19.96 -7.71 -6.72
CA LEU A 40 -19.61 -7.56 -8.13
C LEU A 40 -18.86 -8.78 -8.68
N THR A 41 -18.22 -9.57 -7.81
CA THR A 41 -17.49 -10.79 -8.20
C THR A 41 -18.36 -12.05 -8.16
N GLY A 42 -19.61 -11.94 -7.68
CA GLY A 42 -20.52 -13.08 -7.48
C GLY A 42 -20.18 -13.91 -6.24
N GLU A 43 -20.91 -14.99 -6.03
CA GLU A 43 -20.61 -15.98 -5.00
C GLU A 43 -19.36 -16.77 -5.42
N ASN A 44 -18.19 -16.33 -4.94
CA ASN A 44 -16.90 -16.94 -5.27
C ASN A 44 -16.66 -18.20 -4.42
N ASP A 45 -16.71 -19.38 -5.05
CA ASP A 45 -16.39 -20.65 -4.38
C ASP A 45 -14.88 -20.99 -4.40
N ASP A 46 -14.07 -20.18 -5.09
CA ASP A 46 -12.68 -20.52 -5.41
C ASP A 46 -11.64 -20.11 -4.36
N GLY A 47 -12.07 -19.55 -3.22
CA GLY A 47 -11.16 -19.22 -2.11
C GLY A 47 -10.26 -17.99 -2.36
N TRP A 48 -10.73 -17.05 -3.18
CA TRP A 48 -10.06 -15.77 -3.43
C TRP A 48 -10.36 -14.76 -2.32
N PHE A 49 -9.36 -13.99 -1.92
CA PHE A 49 -9.55 -12.77 -1.15
C PHE A 49 -9.02 -11.55 -1.90
N TYR A 50 -9.56 -10.38 -1.58
CA TYR A 50 -9.27 -9.11 -2.22
C TYR A 50 -8.84 -8.10 -1.15
N HIS A 51 -7.67 -7.49 -1.30
CA HIS A 51 -7.17 -6.49 -0.34
C HIS A 51 -7.27 -5.05 -0.83
N ARG A 52 -7.25 -4.85 -2.15
CA ARG A 52 -7.33 -3.52 -2.76
C ARG A 52 -8.05 -3.56 -4.08
N ALA A 53 -8.99 -2.64 -4.24
CA ALA A 53 -9.67 -2.36 -5.50
C ALA A 53 -9.72 -0.85 -5.74
N VAL A 54 -9.57 -0.42 -6.99
CA VAL A 54 -9.60 0.99 -7.39
C VAL A 54 -10.42 1.17 -8.66
N TRP A 55 -11.05 2.33 -8.80
CA TRP A 55 -11.79 2.71 -10.00
C TRP A 55 -10.84 3.29 -11.06
N VAL A 56 -10.77 2.68 -12.24
CA VAL A 56 -9.89 3.11 -13.33
C VAL A 56 -10.56 2.92 -14.70
N ASP A 57 -10.35 3.87 -15.61
CA ASP A 57 -10.76 3.76 -17.00
C ASP A 57 -9.62 3.20 -17.85
N LEU A 58 -9.58 1.87 -18.02
CA LEU A 58 -8.61 1.22 -18.89
C LEU A 58 -9.04 1.21 -20.37
N THR A 59 -10.32 1.49 -20.66
CA THR A 59 -10.87 1.42 -22.01
C THR A 59 -10.73 2.72 -22.79
N GLY A 60 -10.54 3.83 -22.11
CA GLY A 60 -10.52 5.17 -22.70
C GLY A 60 -11.89 5.68 -23.12
N ASP A 61 -12.97 4.98 -22.74
CA ASP A 61 -14.36 5.36 -23.04
C ASP A 61 -15.00 6.19 -21.91
N GLY A 62 -14.20 6.65 -20.93
CA GLY A 62 -14.64 7.46 -19.80
C GLY A 62 -15.29 6.67 -18.67
N ARG A 63 -15.53 5.37 -18.87
CA ARG A 63 -16.23 4.52 -17.91
C ARG A 63 -15.24 3.81 -17.01
N LYS A 64 -15.32 4.11 -15.72
CA LYS A 64 -14.45 3.48 -14.72
C LYS A 64 -14.90 2.06 -14.46
N SER A 65 -13.99 1.14 -14.66
CA SER A 65 -14.08 -0.25 -14.21
C SER A 65 -13.28 -0.42 -12.92
N ILE A 66 -13.21 -1.64 -12.38
CA ILE A 66 -12.41 -1.90 -11.18
C ILE A 66 -11.13 -2.63 -11.57
N LEU A 67 -10.00 -2.12 -11.08
CA LEU A 67 -8.74 -2.85 -11.05
C LEU A 67 -8.49 -3.33 -9.62
N THR A 68 -8.15 -4.59 -9.45
CA THR A 68 -7.97 -5.21 -8.14
C THR A 68 -6.82 -6.22 -8.16
N ALA A 69 -6.20 -6.44 -7.00
CA ALA A 69 -5.35 -7.61 -6.77
C ALA A 69 -6.15 -8.65 -5.98
N ARG A 70 -5.91 -9.94 -6.26
CA ARG A 70 -6.49 -11.05 -5.50
C ARG A 70 -5.47 -12.16 -5.30
N ALA A 71 -5.64 -12.91 -4.22
CA ALA A 71 -4.81 -14.07 -3.95
C ALA A 71 -5.61 -15.21 -3.31
N LYS A 72 -5.13 -16.44 -3.50
CA LYS A 72 -5.59 -17.62 -2.76
C LYS A 72 -4.64 -17.91 -1.61
N ARG A 73 -5.21 -18.35 -0.50
CA ARG A 73 -4.40 -18.78 0.65
C ARG A 73 -3.51 -19.96 0.24
N PRO A 74 -2.20 -19.95 0.55
CA PRO A 74 -1.37 -21.14 0.37
C PRO A 74 -1.97 -22.29 1.20
N SER A 75 -2.08 -23.48 0.59
CA SER A 75 -2.80 -24.65 1.12
C SER A 75 -2.14 -25.33 2.34
N ILE A 76 -1.37 -24.59 3.13
CA ILE A 76 -0.53 -25.07 4.24
C ILE A 76 -1.35 -25.81 5.33
N LEU A 77 -2.65 -25.53 5.47
CA LEU A 77 -3.51 -26.15 6.49
C LEU A 77 -4.27 -27.42 6.05
N LYS A 78 -4.15 -27.89 4.79
CA LYS A 78 -4.91 -29.08 4.34
C LYS A 78 -4.28 -30.43 4.72
N ASN A 79 -3.07 -30.47 5.29
CA ASN A 79 -2.33 -31.72 5.53
C ASN A 79 -2.41 -32.30 6.97
N GLY A 80 -3.49 -32.02 7.70
CA GLY A 80 -3.64 -32.49 9.09
C GLY A 80 -3.98 -33.97 9.27
N ARG A 81 -4.42 -34.73 8.25
CA ARG A 81 -4.81 -36.15 8.43
C ARG A 81 -4.52 -37.02 7.19
N ASN A 82 -3.51 -37.88 7.33
CA ASN A 82 -3.23 -39.12 6.57
C ASN A 82 -2.50 -39.02 5.21
N ARG A 83 -1.16 -39.00 5.23
CA ARG A 83 -0.27 -40.09 4.74
C ARG A 83 1.18 -39.61 4.64
N PRO A 84 2.16 -40.40 5.13
CA PRO A 84 3.56 -40.20 4.76
C PRO A 84 3.75 -40.81 3.36
N SER A 85 3.90 -39.95 2.36
CA SER A 85 4.35 -40.34 1.02
C SER A 85 5.46 -39.39 0.63
N ASP A 86 6.69 -39.88 0.78
CA ASP A 86 7.93 -39.22 0.43
C ASP A 86 8.00 -38.93 -1.07
N THR A 87 7.51 -37.77 -1.50
CA THR A 87 7.95 -37.06 -2.71
C THR A 87 7.50 -35.60 -2.65
N VAL A 88 8.08 -34.84 -1.72
CA VAL A 88 7.79 -33.40 -1.53
C VAL A 88 8.81 -32.58 -2.33
N THR A 89 8.50 -32.37 -3.60
CA THR A 89 9.12 -31.34 -4.45
C THR A 89 8.06 -30.74 -5.38
N SER A 90 7.05 -30.09 -4.81
CA SER A 90 6.31 -29.04 -5.52
C SER A 90 5.65 -28.13 -4.50
N GLY A 91 6.19 -26.92 -4.38
CA GLY A 91 5.63 -25.86 -3.55
C GLY A 91 4.17 -25.63 -3.89
N THR A 92 3.33 -25.47 -2.87
CA THR A 92 1.97 -24.99 -3.06
C THR A 92 2.05 -23.59 -3.67
N SER A 93 1.86 -23.48 -4.99
CA SER A 93 1.90 -22.19 -5.68
C SER A 93 0.80 -21.30 -5.09
N THR A 94 1.19 -20.18 -4.49
CA THR A 94 0.25 -19.11 -4.16
C THR A 94 -0.26 -18.52 -5.47
N GLU A 95 -1.54 -18.75 -5.76
CA GLU A 95 -2.20 -18.13 -6.91
C GLU A 95 -2.47 -16.66 -6.58
N THR A 96 -1.93 -15.76 -7.38
CA THR A 96 -1.96 -14.30 -7.17
C THR A 96 -2.20 -13.64 -8.52
N GLU A 97 -3.14 -12.70 -8.60
CA GLU A 97 -3.59 -12.14 -9.88
C GLU A 97 -3.91 -10.65 -9.78
N LEU A 98 -3.50 -9.91 -10.82
CA LEU A 98 -4.03 -8.60 -11.15
C LEU A 98 -5.24 -8.76 -12.06
N VAL A 99 -6.37 -8.21 -11.64
CA VAL A 99 -7.67 -8.44 -12.26
C VAL A 99 -8.33 -7.11 -12.61
N TRP A 100 -8.87 -7.06 -13.82
CA TRP A 100 -9.79 -6.03 -14.27
C TRP A 100 -11.22 -6.57 -14.24
N LEU A 101 -12.05 -6.01 -13.37
CA LEU A 101 -13.49 -6.22 -13.33
C LEU A 101 -14.14 -5.22 -14.28
N GLU A 102 -14.47 -5.69 -15.48
CA GLU A 102 -15.03 -4.88 -16.56
C GLU A 102 -16.43 -4.40 -16.17
N HIS A 103 -16.61 -3.09 -16.08
CA HIS A 103 -17.92 -2.48 -15.91
C HIS A 103 -18.82 -2.92 -17.06
N PRO A 104 -20.09 -3.33 -16.84
CA PRO A 104 -21.01 -3.70 -17.91
C PRO A 104 -21.40 -2.48 -18.77
N LYS A 105 -21.67 -2.69 -20.07
CA LYS A 105 -22.15 -1.64 -20.98
C LYS A 105 -23.68 -1.73 -21.06
N PRO A 106 -24.39 -0.60 -21.17
CA PRO A 106 -25.78 -0.65 -21.61
C PRO A 106 -25.84 -1.28 -23.01
N ASP A 107 -26.94 -1.97 -23.30
CA ASP A 107 -27.17 -2.58 -24.62
C ASP A 107 -27.47 -1.49 -25.65
N THR A 108 -28.33 -0.54 -25.28
CA THR A 108 -28.71 0.60 -26.12
C THR A 108 -28.83 1.89 -25.30
N ILE A 109 -28.93 3.02 -26.00
CA ILE A 109 -29.25 4.32 -25.41
C ILE A 109 -30.55 4.79 -26.08
N ASP A 110 -31.55 5.11 -25.28
CA ASP A 110 -32.79 5.69 -25.77
C ASP A 110 -32.51 7.04 -26.47
N GLU A 111 -32.85 7.16 -27.75
CA GLU A 111 -32.48 8.34 -28.56
C GLU A 111 -33.18 9.62 -28.11
N GLU A 112 -34.36 9.53 -27.50
CA GLU A 112 -35.16 10.69 -27.08
C GLU A 112 -34.69 11.23 -25.73
N THR A 113 -34.41 10.35 -24.78
CA THR A 113 -34.10 10.70 -23.38
C THR A 113 -32.62 10.64 -23.05
N GLY A 114 -31.82 9.93 -23.86
CA GLY A 114 -30.42 9.61 -23.53
C GLY A 114 -30.28 8.56 -22.43
N THR A 115 -31.37 7.90 -22.03
CA THR A 115 -31.37 6.91 -20.94
C THR A 115 -30.66 5.63 -21.40
N PRO A 116 -29.64 5.15 -20.68
CA PRO A 116 -29.03 3.86 -20.96
C PRO A 116 -30.02 2.72 -20.66
N LEU A 117 -30.17 1.76 -21.57
CA LEU A 117 -31.12 0.66 -21.46
C LEU A 117 -30.43 -0.72 -21.49
N ASP A 118 -30.98 -1.66 -20.71
CA ASP A 118 -30.71 -3.09 -20.82
C ASP A 118 -31.37 -3.68 -22.09
N ALA A 119 -31.00 -4.91 -22.46
CA ALA A 119 -31.49 -5.57 -23.67
C ALA A 119 -33.01 -5.82 -23.70
N ASP A 120 -33.68 -5.79 -22.54
CA ASP A 120 -35.13 -5.90 -22.41
C ASP A 120 -35.86 -4.54 -22.44
N GLY A 121 -35.12 -3.45 -22.62
CA GLY A 121 -35.62 -2.07 -22.65
C GLY A 121 -35.82 -1.44 -21.28
N THR A 122 -35.43 -2.11 -20.18
CA THR A 122 -35.43 -1.51 -18.84
C THR A 122 -34.24 -0.54 -18.67
N VAL A 123 -34.33 0.35 -17.67
CA VAL A 123 -33.23 1.29 -17.37
C VAL A 123 -32.01 0.52 -16.89
N PHE A 124 -30.88 0.70 -17.58
CA PHE A 124 -29.63 0.02 -17.25
C PHE A 124 -29.12 0.46 -15.88
N ASP A 125 -28.95 -0.52 -14.99
CA ASP A 125 -28.24 -0.36 -13.73
C ASP A 125 -27.08 -1.37 -13.68
N PRO A 126 -25.81 -0.91 -13.69
CA PRO A 126 -24.65 -1.80 -13.70
C PRO A 126 -24.53 -2.63 -12.40
N PHE A 127 -25.29 -2.29 -11.38
CA PHE A 127 -25.28 -2.95 -10.09
C PHE A 127 -26.54 -3.82 -9.85
N SER A 128 -27.42 -3.95 -10.85
CA SER A 128 -28.57 -4.83 -10.77
C SER A 128 -28.15 -6.31 -10.81
N ALA A 129 -29.01 -7.19 -10.31
CA ALA A 129 -28.78 -8.64 -10.37
C ALA A 129 -28.63 -9.18 -11.81
N LEU A 130 -29.14 -8.46 -12.82
CA LEU A 130 -28.99 -8.81 -14.24
C LEU A 130 -27.58 -8.52 -14.76
N ASN A 131 -26.92 -7.51 -14.19
CA ASN A 131 -25.63 -7.00 -14.63
C ASN A 131 -24.47 -7.42 -13.70
N THR A 132 -24.76 -8.24 -12.68
CA THR A 132 -23.77 -8.87 -11.80
C THR A 132 -23.78 -10.40 -11.93
N PRO A 133 -22.64 -11.08 -11.78
CA PRO A 133 -21.31 -10.52 -11.52
C PRO A 133 -20.71 -9.81 -12.73
N TRP A 134 -19.84 -8.85 -12.48
CA TRP A 134 -19.07 -8.17 -13.52
C TRP A 134 -18.06 -9.13 -14.14
N LYS A 135 -17.77 -8.90 -15.43
CA LYS A 135 -16.86 -9.77 -16.18
C LYS A 135 -15.43 -9.60 -15.65
N THR A 136 -14.90 -10.68 -15.10
CA THR A 136 -13.53 -10.75 -14.57
C THR A 136 -12.54 -11.05 -15.68
N ARG A 137 -11.48 -10.25 -15.81
CA ARG A 137 -10.36 -10.48 -16.72
C ARG A 137 -9.04 -10.46 -15.96
N VAL A 138 -8.27 -11.53 -16.06
CA VAL A 138 -6.92 -11.60 -15.48
C VAL A 138 -5.97 -10.87 -16.42
N LEU A 139 -5.35 -9.79 -15.92
CA LEU A 139 -4.36 -9.01 -16.65
C LEU A 139 -2.94 -9.51 -16.39
N ASP A 140 -2.67 -9.93 -15.14
CA ASP A 140 -1.35 -10.37 -14.72
C ASP A 140 -1.39 -11.42 -13.60
N VAL A 141 -0.26 -12.09 -13.39
CA VAL A 141 0.01 -12.99 -12.27
C VAL A 141 1.07 -12.36 -11.37
N GLY A 142 0.84 -12.33 -10.06
CA GLY A 142 1.80 -11.82 -9.08
C GLY A 142 1.22 -10.83 -8.06
N PRO A 143 0.61 -9.71 -8.47
CA PRO A 143 0.00 -8.76 -7.53
C PRO A 143 -1.02 -9.45 -6.62
N ASP A 144 -0.91 -9.27 -5.30
CA ASP A 144 -1.65 -10.08 -4.32
C ASP A 144 -2.33 -9.27 -3.21
N VAL A 145 -1.71 -8.21 -2.70
CA VAL A 145 -2.23 -7.44 -1.58
C VAL A 145 -2.50 -5.99 -2.02
N MET A 146 -1.46 -5.21 -2.29
CA MET A 146 -1.61 -3.77 -2.55
C MET A 146 -0.86 -3.32 -3.78
N PHE A 147 -1.31 -2.20 -4.31
CA PHE A 147 -0.68 -1.53 -5.43
C PHE A 147 -1.07 -0.06 -5.46
N ALA A 148 -0.29 0.72 -6.19
CA ALA A 148 -0.69 2.05 -6.64
C ALA A 148 -0.77 2.07 -8.16
N VAL A 149 -1.52 3.04 -8.71
CA VAL A 149 -1.65 3.22 -10.16
C VAL A 149 -1.13 4.60 -10.54
N ALA A 150 -0.23 4.63 -11.49
CA ALA A 150 0.35 5.85 -12.02
C ALA A 150 0.34 5.83 -13.54
N ASP A 151 0.44 7.00 -14.12
CA ASP A 151 0.87 7.20 -15.50
C ASP A 151 2.32 7.68 -15.41
N LEU A 152 3.29 6.82 -15.76
CA LEU A 152 4.71 7.15 -15.71
C LEU A 152 5.25 7.79 -17.00
N ASP A 153 4.44 7.84 -18.07
CA ASP A 153 4.73 8.57 -19.29
C ASP A 153 3.43 9.08 -19.94
N THR A 154 3.05 10.31 -19.61
CA THR A 154 1.77 10.87 -20.08
C THR A 154 1.69 11.13 -21.59
N ASP A 155 2.76 10.81 -22.32
CA ASP A 155 2.82 10.88 -23.79
C ASP A 155 2.40 9.56 -24.45
N ASP A 156 2.12 8.50 -23.69
CA ASP A 156 1.63 7.22 -24.20
C ASP A 156 0.24 6.83 -23.67
N ASP A 157 -0.29 5.72 -24.16
CA ASP A 157 -1.63 5.22 -23.80
C ASP A 157 -1.57 4.11 -22.74
N THR A 158 -0.55 4.12 -21.87
CA THR A 158 -0.36 3.12 -20.83
C THR A 158 -0.62 3.68 -19.43
N VAL A 159 -0.87 2.78 -18.49
CA VAL A 159 -0.87 3.09 -17.05
C VAL A 159 -0.10 1.99 -16.32
N GLU A 160 0.72 2.39 -15.36
CA GLU A 160 1.54 1.51 -14.57
C GLU A 160 0.89 1.16 -13.24
N VAL A 161 0.90 -0.13 -12.95
CA VAL A 161 0.52 -0.71 -11.67
C VAL A 161 1.80 -1.09 -10.95
N ILE A 162 2.05 -0.45 -9.81
CA ILE A 162 3.21 -0.73 -8.97
C ILE A 162 2.71 -1.50 -7.75
N ALA A 163 3.01 -2.79 -7.69
CA ALA A 163 2.41 -3.72 -6.74
C ALA A 163 3.44 -4.24 -5.72
N SER A 164 3.10 -4.12 -4.44
CA SER A 164 3.78 -4.83 -3.35
C SER A 164 3.23 -6.26 -3.30
N GLN A 165 4.12 -7.24 -3.50
CA GLN A 165 3.76 -8.64 -3.51
C GLN A 165 4.21 -9.33 -2.21
N PHE A 166 3.24 -9.61 -1.34
CA PHE A 166 3.50 -10.17 -0.01
C PHE A 166 4.01 -11.61 -0.07
N PHE A 167 3.37 -12.46 -0.88
CA PHE A 167 3.69 -13.89 -0.93
C PHE A 167 4.97 -14.16 -1.73
N SER A 168 5.17 -13.44 -2.83
CA SER A 168 6.35 -13.59 -3.68
C SER A 168 7.52 -12.69 -3.28
N ARG A 169 7.33 -11.85 -2.25
CA ARG A 169 8.36 -11.03 -1.58
C ARG A 169 9.11 -10.08 -2.50
N LYS A 170 8.37 -9.40 -3.36
CA LYS A 170 8.94 -8.47 -4.33
C LYS A 170 8.05 -7.27 -4.53
N LEU A 171 8.67 -6.22 -5.04
CA LEU A 171 8.02 -5.06 -5.61
C LEU A 171 8.08 -5.19 -7.13
N SER A 172 6.92 -5.14 -7.79
CA SER A 172 6.81 -5.28 -9.25
C SER A 172 6.13 -4.08 -9.89
N LEU A 173 6.41 -3.89 -11.16
CA LEU A 173 5.72 -2.95 -12.03
C LEU A 173 5.16 -3.69 -13.24
N SER A 174 3.91 -3.40 -13.56
CA SER A 174 3.24 -3.85 -14.80
C SER A 174 2.67 -2.62 -15.52
N SER A 175 2.99 -2.43 -16.79
CA SER A 175 2.41 -1.38 -17.63
C SER A 175 1.26 -2.00 -18.43
N ILE A 176 0.08 -1.39 -18.32
CA ILE A 176 -1.15 -1.82 -18.97
C ILE A 176 -1.39 -0.90 -20.16
N GLN A 177 -1.40 -1.48 -21.36
CA GLN A 177 -1.88 -0.80 -22.55
C GLN A 177 -3.39 -0.58 -22.42
N ARG A 178 -3.83 0.68 -22.47
CA ARG A 178 -5.25 1.04 -22.49
C ARG A 178 -5.83 0.81 -23.90
N GLY A 179 -7.14 0.62 -23.94
CA GLY A 179 -7.90 0.43 -25.18
C GLY A 179 -9.09 -0.51 -24.97
N ALA A 180 -9.80 -0.84 -26.05
CA ALA A 180 -10.99 -1.70 -25.98
C ALA A 180 -10.73 -3.08 -25.33
N GLU A 181 -9.51 -3.59 -25.45
CA GLU A 181 -9.04 -4.81 -24.81
C GLU A 181 -7.73 -4.56 -24.05
N PRO A 182 -7.80 -4.02 -22.81
CA PRO A 182 -6.61 -3.72 -22.03
C PRO A 182 -5.77 -4.98 -21.76
N TYR A 183 -4.44 -4.85 -21.83
CA TYR A 183 -3.51 -5.94 -21.55
C TYR A 183 -2.18 -5.43 -20.98
N VAL A 184 -1.44 -6.28 -20.27
CA VAL A 184 -0.10 -5.94 -19.77
C VAL A 184 0.91 -6.00 -20.91
N SER A 185 1.45 -4.84 -21.30
CA SER A 185 2.42 -4.68 -22.39
C SER A 185 3.87 -4.79 -21.91
N PHE A 186 4.14 -4.47 -20.64
CA PHE A 186 5.47 -4.50 -20.04
C PHE A 186 5.42 -4.93 -18.58
N ARG A 187 6.48 -5.61 -18.12
CA ARG A 187 6.67 -6.03 -16.72
C ARG A 187 8.11 -5.84 -16.27
N ARG A 188 8.28 -5.53 -14.99
CA ARG A 188 9.59 -5.45 -14.35
C ARG A 188 9.51 -5.77 -12.85
N ILE A 189 10.56 -6.39 -12.32
CA ILE A 189 10.78 -6.45 -10.87
C ILE A 189 11.59 -5.21 -10.49
N ILE A 190 11.05 -4.39 -9.58
CA ILE A 190 11.73 -3.20 -9.06
C ILE A 190 12.71 -3.62 -7.95
N ASP A 191 12.26 -4.49 -7.05
CA ASP A 191 13.06 -4.98 -5.92
C ASP A 191 12.57 -6.37 -5.49
N ASP A 192 13.46 -7.37 -5.47
CA ASP A 192 13.21 -8.73 -4.95
C ASP A 192 13.89 -8.97 -3.59
N LYS A 193 14.46 -7.92 -3.00
CA LYS A 193 15.12 -7.90 -1.69
C LYS A 193 14.38 -7.02 -0.69
N CYS A 194 13.13 -6.68 -0.97
CA CYS A 194 12.30 -5.87 -0.09
C CYS A 194 11.61 -6.69 1.01
N GLY A 195 11.68 -8.02 0.98
CA GLY A 195 10.95 -8.89 1.91
C GLY A 195 9.46 -8.99 1.56
N ALA A 196 8.63 -9.35 2.53
CA ALA A 196 7.18 -9.49 2.36
C ALA A 196 6.50 -8.11 2.25
N ALA A 197 6.60 -7.49 1.07
CA ALA A 197 6.03 -6.18 0.79
C ALA A 197 4.51 -6.22 0.93
N PHE A 198 3.95 -5.31 1.72
CA PHE A 198 2.54 -5.31 2.09
C PHE A 198 1.83 -4.03 1.64
N GLY A 199 2.26 -2.85 2.11
CA GLY A 199 1.70 -1.56 1.69
C GLY A 199 2.47 -0.93 0.53
N ALA A 200 1.77 -0.20 -0.33
CA ALA A 200 2.36 0.58 -1.42
C ALA A 200 1.56 1.86 -1.66
N ILE A 201 2.17 3.04 -1.48
CA ILE A 201 1.55 4.34 -1.78
C ILE A 201 2.50 5.25 -2.57
N LEU A 202 1.94 6.05 -3.48
CA LEU A 202 2.66 7.14 -4.12
C LEU A 202 2.78 8.30 -3.15
N ALA A 203 3.94 8.96 -3.15
CA ALA A 203 4.18 10.13 -2.34
C ALA A 203 5.03 11.14 -3.10
N ASN A 204 4.83 12.41 -2.78
CA ASN A 204 5.76 13.44 -3.18
C ASN A 204 6.64 13.81 -1.97
N LEU A 205 7.89 13.37 -2.00
CA LEU A 205 8.88 13.68 -0.96
C LEU A 205 9.87 14.74 -1.43
N ASP A 206 9.83 15.15 -2.70
CA ASP A 206 10.68 16.22 -3.22
C ASP A 206 10.18 17.58 -2.70
N ASP A 207 11.10 18.52 -2.53
CA ASP A 207 10.72 19.91 -2.26
C ASP A 207 9.93 20.47 -3.46
N SER A 208 8.88 21.23 -3.17
CA SER A 208 7.86 21.70 -4.14
C SER A 208 8.40 22.42 -5.39
N GLY A 209 9.65 22.90 -5.37
CA GLY A 209 10.30 23.52 -6.52
C GLY A 209 10.79 22.55 -7.61
N SER A 210 10.94 21.26 -7.32
CA SER A 210 11.48 20.25 -8.26
C SER A 210 10.41 19.59 -9.15
N ILE A 211 9.13 19.89 -8.89
CA ILE A 211 7.98 19.14 -9.42
C ILE A 211 7.75 19.36 -10.93
N VAL A 212 8.15 20.51 -11.46
CA VAL A 212 7.72 21.00 -12.79
C VAL A 212 8.29 20.18 -13.96
N ALA A 213 9.28 19.32 -13.76
CA ALA A 213 9.95 18.60 -14.84
C ALA A 213 9.52 17.13 -15.03
N GLN A 214 8.56 16.62 -14.25
CA GLN A 214 8.26 15.18 -14.27
C GLN A 214 7.01 14.87 -15.10
N ASN A 215 7.17 14.07 -16.16
CA ASN A 215 6.10 13.59 -17.05
C ASN A 215 5.34 12.38 -16.47
N ARG A 216 4.97 12.45 -15.19
CA ARG A 216 4.25 11.37 -14.50
C ARG A 216 3.14 11.91 -13.63
N ARG A 217 2.03 11.17 -13.55
CA ARG A 217 0.80 11.58 -12.89
C ARG A 217 0.23 10.45 -12.06
N VAL A 218 -0.32 10.80 -10.90
CA VAL A 218 -1.08 9.86 -10.09
C VAL A 218 -2.38 9.50 -10.83
N VAL A 219 -2.69 8.22 -10.95
CA VAL A 219 -4.03 7.74 -11.30
C VAL A 219 -4.78 7.39 -10.02
N ASP A 220 -4.14 6.58 -9.16
CA ASP A 220 -4.56 6.25 -7.80
C ASP A 220 -3.32 6.14 -6.90
N ALA A 221 -3.31 6.90 -5.80
CA ALA A 221 -2.12 7.05 -4.96
C ALA A 221 -1.81 5.84 -4.07
N GLY A 222 -2.63 4.79 -4.03
CA GLY A 222 -2.43 3.71 -3.05
C GLY A 222 -2.98 4.03 -1.65
N SER A 223 -3.39 5.28 -1.35
CA SER A 223 -3.74 5.74 -0.01
C SER A 223 -5.21 6.13 0.13
N THR A 224 -5.80 5.85 1.29
CA THR A 224 -7.13 6.39 1.68
C THR A 224 -7.05 7.79 2.29
N VAL A 225 -5.85 8.25 2.65
CA VAL A 225 -5.60 9.64 3.08
C VAL A 225 -5.15 10.43 1.87
N THR A 226 -5.96 11.40 1.45
CA THR A 226 -5.72 12.15 0.21
C THR A 226 -4.67 13.25 0.42
N THR A 227 -3.40 12.91 0.21
CA THR A 227 -2.30 13.88 0.01
C THR A 227 -1.98 14.14 -1.45
N LEU A 228 -2.19 13.13 -2.29
CA LEU A 228 -2.08 13.20 -3.74
C LEU A 228 -3.42 12.81 -4.35
N ARG A 229 -3.85 13.60 -5.34
CA ARG A 229 -5.07 13.38 -6.14
C ARG A 229 -4.69 12.86 -7.52
N SER A 230 -5.68 12.32 -8.23
CA SER A 230 -5.50 11.98 -9.64
C SER A 230 -5.05 13.22 -10.43
N GLY A 231 -3.99 13.08 -11.21
CA GLY A 231 -3.35 14.18 -11.94
C GLY A 231 -2.23 14.90 -11.16
N ASP A 232 -2.02 14.63 -9.88
CA ASP A 232 -0.90 15.20 -9.15
C ASP A 232 0.43 14.55 -9.59
N ALA A 233 1.51 15.32 -9.46
CA ALA A 233 2.85 14.79 -9.62
C ALA A 233 3.34 14.13 -8.33
N PHE A 234 4.26 13.18 -8.47
CA PHE A 234 4.81 12.40 -7.36
C PHE A 234 6.25 12.02 -7.67
N SER A 235 7.02 11.71 -6.64
CA SER A 235 8.47 11.46 -6.77
C SER A 235 8.90 10.08 -6.27
N HIS A 236 8.15 9.51 -5.35
CA HIS A 236 8.51 8.28 -4.66
C HIS A 236 7.33 7.33 -4.56
N LEU A 237 7.66 6.06 -4.37
CA LEU A 237 6.76 5.04 -3.84
C LEU A 237 7.21 4.72 -2.40
N LEU A 238 6.30 4.79 -1.45
CA LEU A 238 6.51 4.29 -0.09
C LEU A 238 5.98 2.86 0.01
N VAL A 239 6.79 1.97 0.57
CA VAL A 239 6.46 0.55 0.71
C VAL A 239 6.72 0.09 2.14
N THR A 240 5.74 -0.56 2.76
CA THR A 240 5.95 -1.28 4.01
C THR A 240 6.22 -2.75 3.73
N SER A 241 7.12 -3.36 4.48
CA SER A 241 7.47 -4.76 4.38
C SER A 241 7.44 -5.41 5.75
N HIS A 242 6.76 -6.55 5.85
CA HIS A 242 6.56 -7.23 7.11
C HIS A 242 7.79 -7.98 7.58
N GLU A 243 8.05 -7.94 8.89
CA GLU A 243 8.67 -9.05 9.59
C GLU A 243 7.74 -10.26 9.46
N CYS A 244 8.18 -11.31 8.75
CA CYS A 244 7.41 -12.53 8.61
C CYS A 244 8.21 -13.72 9.16
N SER A 245 7.92 -14.07 10.42
CA SER A 245 8.45 -15.25 11.11
C SER A 245 8.15 -16.58 10.38
N LEU A 246 7.15 -16.60 9.49
CA LEU A 246 6.76 -17.77 8.71
C LEU A 246 7.83 -18.26 7.72
N ALA A 247 8.86 -17.46 7.42
CA ALA A 247 9.87 -17.83 6.42
C ALA A 247 11.10 -18.55 6.96
N GLU A 248 11.48 -18.25 8.20
CA GLU A 248 12.80 -18.62 8.66
C GLU A 248 12.90 -20.11 8.99
N SER A 249 11.77 -20.82 9.12
CA SER A 249 11.75 -22.26 9.39
C SER A 249 12.19 -23.11 8.19
N GLU A 250 12.16 -22.61 6.96
CA GLU A 250 12.60 -23.39 5.78
C GLU A 250 14.05 -23.09 5.37
N ALA A 251 14.53 -21.85 5.57
CA ALA A 251 15.88 -21.47 5.17
C ALA A 251 16.98 -21.88 6.17
N SER A 252 16.62 -22.11 7.44
CA SER A 252 17.59 -22.46 8.50
C SER A 252 17.83 -23.97 8.67
N ALA A 253 17.11 -24.81 7.94
CA ALA A 253 17.23 -26.28 8.04
C ALA A 253 18.38 -26.90 7.20
N SER A 254 19.10 -26.12 6.39
CA SER A 254 20.05 -26.68 5.41
C SER A 254 21.55 -26.49 5.70
N ASN A 255 21.98 -25.87 6.81
CA ASN A 255 23.42 -25.63 7.06
C ASN A 255 23.93 -25.93 8.48
N SER A 256 23.29 -26.83 9.25
CA SER A 256 23.90 -27.37 10.48
C SER A 256 24.40 -28.81 10.30
N PHE A 257 25.40 -28.99 9.43
CA PHE A 257 26.12 -30.27 9.34
C PHE A 257 27.64 -30.05 9.32
N PHE A 258 28.26 -30.31 10.48
CA PHE A 258 29.68 -30.58 10.74
C PHE A 258 30.76 -29.59 10.23
N SER A 259 31.39 -28.87 11.16
CA SER A 259 32.85 -28.81 11.18
C SER A 259 33.39 -28.57 12.59
N THR A 260 33.95 -29.63 13.16
CA THR A 260 34.92 -29.63 14.27
C THR A 260 36.34 -29.47 13.71
N ASP A 261 37.21 -28.87 14.52
CA ASP A 261 38.68 -28.77 14.41
C ASP A 261 39.29 -27.67 13.51
N GLY A 262 39.61 -26.54 14.14
CA GLY A 262 40.98 -26.24 14.59
C GLY A 262 42.13 -26.26 13.58
N THR A 263 42.44 -25.10 12.99
CA THR A 263 43.83 -24.68 12.71
C THR A 263 43.91 -23.17 12.50
N GLU A 264 44.71 -22.48 13.31
CA GLU A 264 45.18 -21.10 13.05
C GLU A 264 46.19 -21.12 11.90
N VAL A 265 45.91 -20.37 10.83
CA VAL A 265 46.92 -19.98 9.83
C VAL A 265 46.68 -18.53 9.46
N ASN A 266 47.64 -17.67 9.84
CA ASN A 266 47.82 -16.34 9.29
C ASN A 266 48.25 -16.46 7.83
N ASP A 267 47.56 -15.79 6.91
CA ASP A 267 48.18 -15.33 5.67
C ASP A 267 47.49 -14.06 5.14
N GLU A 268 48.29 -12.99 5.06
CA GLU A 268 48.01 -11.74 4.39
C GLU A 268 47.90 -11.98 2.87
N ILE A 269 46.73 -11.70 2.29
CA ILE A 269 46.62 -11.40 0.86
C ILE A 269 45.76 -10.14 0.71
N THR A 270 46.44 -9.00 0.58
CA THR A 270 45.90 -7.74 0.07
C THR A 270 45.63 -7.88 -1.43
N MET A 271 44.37 -7.94 -1.82
CA MET A 271 43.94 -7.65 -3.19
C MET A 271 43.21 -6.31 -3.23
N GLU A 272 43.89 -5.32 -3.80
CA GLU A 272 43.31 -4.05 -4.23
C GLU A 272 42.22 -4.33 -5.28
N THR A 273 40.97 -4.03 -4.92
CA THR A 273 39.87 -3.91 -5.88
C THR A 273 39.28 -2.52 -5.77
N ASP A 274 39.19 -1.87 -6.93
CA ASP A 274 38.83 -0.48 -7.13
C ASP A 274 37.43 -0.14 -6.59
N ASN A 275 37.44 0.62 -5.49
CA ASN A 275 36.68 1.85 -5.24
C ASN A 275 35.36 2.07 -6.02
N TYR A 276 34.38 1.19 -5.82
CA TYR A 276 32.96 1.56 -5.90
C TYR A 276 32.47 1.90 -4.49
N GLY A 277 31.93 3.11 -4.35
CA GLY A 277 31.56 3.72 -3.08
C GLY A 277 30.88 2.78 -2.11
N VAL A 278 31.50 2.67 -0.93
CA VAL A 278 31.02 2.01 0.29
C VAL A 278 29.55 2.36 0.50
N VAL A 279 28.67 1.43 0.13
CA VAL A 279 27.34 1.33 0.73
C VAL A 279 27.63 0.93 2.18
N PRO A 280 27.06 1.62 3.19
CA PRO A 280 27.20 1.17 4.57
C PRO A 280 26.87 -0.32 4.61
N GLU A 281 27.75 -1.11 5.24
CA GLU A 281 27.56 -2.54 5.46
C GLU A 281 26.09 -2.84 5.69
N GLU A 282 25.60 -3.90 5.04
CA GLU A 282 24.26 -4.45 5.19
C GLU A 282 23.91 -4.52 6.68
N CYS A 283 23.36 -3.44 7.24
CA CYS A 283 22.72 -3.46 8.53
C CYS A 283 21.64 -4.50 8.36
N SER A 284 21.82 -5.65 8.99
CA SER A 284 20.82 -6.69 9.03
C SER A 284 19.54 -6.02 9.47
N ILE A 285 18.61 -5.88 8.53
CA ILE A 285 17.32 -5.26 8.79
C ILE A 285 16.63 -6.22 9.75
N ASP A 286 16.65 -5.86 11.03
CA ASP A 286 15.91 -6.58 12.06
C ASP A 286 14.45 -6.08 12.01
N GLY A 287 13.49 -7.01 12.04
CA GLY A 287 12.07 -6.72 11.92
C GLY A 287 11.61 -6.18 10.54
N GLY A 288 10.41 -5.62 10.52
CA GLY A 288 9.80 -5.03 9.34
C GLY A 288 10.42 -3.68 9.00
N SER A 289 10.05 -3.15 7.83
CA SER A 289 10.63 -1.91 7.30
C SER A 289 9.64 -1.03 6.56
N LEU A 290 9.96 0.27 6.53
CA LEU A 290 9.40 1.27 5.62
C LEU A 290 10.50 1.70 4.65
N PHE A 291 10.27 1.47 3.37
CA PHE A 291 11.16 1.88 2.28
C PHE A 291 10.54 3.05 1.51
N ALA A 292 11.40 3.91 0.98
CA ALA A 292 11.07 4.86 -0.06
C ALA A 292 11.85 4.50 -1.32
N TYR A 293 11.16 4.39 -2.44
CA TYR A 293 11.79 4.17 -3.74
C TYR A 293 11.63 5.43 -4.58
N ARG A 294 12.76 6.08 -4.91
CA ARG A 294 12.77 7.19 -5.85
C ARG A 294 12.60 6.68 -7.27
N ILE A 295 11.63 7.25 -7.98
CA ILE A 295 11.32 6.88 -9.36
C ILE A 295 12.29 7.59 -10.30
N PRO A 296 13.00 6.86 -11.18
CA PRO A 296 13.92 7.45 -12.15
C PRO A 296 13.26 8.58 -12.95
N VAL A 297 14.05 9.63 -13.22
CA VAL A 297 13.60 10.79 -13.98
C VAL A 297 14.11 10.66 -15.41
N GLY A 298 13.27 11.01 -16.38
CA GLY A 298 13.56 10.92 -17.80
C GLY A 298 12.57 10.03 -18.52
N LYS A 299 12.43 10.25 -19.83
CA LYS A 299 11.57 9.43 -20.68
C LYS A 299 12.04 7.98 -20.65
N ASP A 300 11.11 7.05 -20.44
CA ASP A 300 11.35 5.60 -20.33
C ASP A 300 12.34 5.16 -19.24
N ALA A 301 12.91 6.07 -18.44
CA ALA A 301 13.92 5.73 -17.42
C ALA A 301 13.36 4.75 -16.38
N TRP A 302 12.06 4.83 -16.07
CA TRP A 302 11.41 3.88 -15.17
C TRP A 302 11.42 2.42 -15.69
N LYS A 303 11.54 2.22 -17.02
CA LYS A 303 11.62 0.88 -17.65
C LYS A 303 12.98 0.23 -17.44
N THR A 304 14.07 1.01 -17.46
CA THR A 304 15.44 0.49 -17.48
C THR A 304 16.25 0.80 -16.23
N ASP A 305 16.12 2.00 -15.70
CA ASP A 305 17.04 2.52 -14.68
C ASP A 305 16.65 1.98 -13.30
N PRO A 306 17.61 1.74 -12.41
CA PRO A 306 17.32 1.26 -11.06
C PRO A 306 16.60 2.34 -10.25
N TRP A 307 15.60 1.92 -9.48
CA TRP A 307 14.94 2.79 -8.50
C TRP A 307 15.82 2.90 -7.26
N ILE A 308 16.05 4.11 -6.77
CA ILE A 308 16.88 4.30 -5.57
C ILE A 308 16.04 3.94 -4.35
N ARG A 309 16.39 2.82 -3.72
CA ARG A 309 15.79 2.38 -2.47
C ARG A 309 16.46 3.05 -1.27
N THR A 310 15.66 3.67 -0.42
CA THR A 310 16.05 4.27 0.86
C THR A 310 15.28 3.60 1.99
N VAL A 311 15.98 3.18 3.05
CA VAL A 311 15.32 2.73 4.29
C VAL A 311 14.92 3.95 5.08
N VAL A 312 13.61 4.19 5.22
CA VAL A 312 13.07 5.32 5.99
C VAL A 312 13.04 4.96 7.47
N ALA A 313 12.61 3.74 7.79
CA ALA A 313 12.59 3.16 9.12
C ALA A 313 12.63 1.63 9.05
N CYS A 314 13.19 0.99 10.07
CA CYS A 314 13.21 -0.46 10.26
C CYS A 314 13.08 -0.80 11.75
N GLY A 315 13.07 -2.09 12.11
CA GLY A 315 12.90 -2.51 13.50
C GLY A 315 11.45 -2.64 13.94
N PHE A 316 10.50 -2.66 13.00
CA PHE A 316 9.09 -2.88 13.34
C PHE A 316 8.89 -4.34 13.75
N GLN A 317 8.80 -4.57 15.04
CA GLN A 317 8.72 -5.92 15.58
C GLN A 317 7.29 -6.32 15.90
N VAL A 318 6.96 -7.52 15.48
CA VAL A 318 5.74 -8.18 15.91
C VAL A 318 5.74 -8.43 17.41
N LYS A 319 4.69 -8.02 18.13
CA LYS A 319 4.50 -8.42 19.54
C LYS A 319 3.81 -9.79 19.60
N PRO A 320 4.48 -10.83 20.15
CA PRO A 320 3.85 -12.13 20.30
C PRO A 320 2.76 -12.05 21.37
N GLN A 321 1.50 -12.20 20.95
CA GLN A 321 0.38 -12.36 21.87
C GLN A 321 0.05 -13.85 22.00
N LEU A 322 0.01 -14.36 23.24
CA LEU A 322 -0.30 -15.76 23.57
C LEU A 322 -1.64 -16.26 22.98
N SER A 323 -2.56 -15.33 22.68
CA SER A 323 -3.88 -15.61 22.08
C SER A 323 -3.93 -15.50 20.56
N ASN A 324 -2.98 -14.81 19.92
CA ASN A 324 -3.00 -14.58 18.48
C ASN A 324 -2.17 -15.66 17.79
N ALA A 325 -2.83 -16.76 17.43
CA ALA A 325 -2.23 -17.85 16.64
C ALA A 325 -1.79 -17.41 15.23
N ILE A 326 -2.06 -16.15 14.85
CA ILE A 326 -1.86 -15.62 13.50
C ILE A 326 -1.40 -14.19 13.64
N ASN A 327 -0.16 -13.98 13.25
CA ASN A 327 0.44 -12.68 13.27
C ASN A 327 0.68 -12.25 11.82
N PRO A 328 -0.18 -11.40 11.24
CA PRO A 328 -0.06 -10.97 9.85
C PRO A 328 1.27 -10.26 9.55
N GLY A 329 1.90 -9.66 10.56
CA GLY A 329 3.22 -9.04 10.50
C GLY A 329 3.21 -7.60 11.00
N ALA A 330 4.36 -6.95 10.94
CA ALA A 330 4.54 -5.53 11.24
C ALA A 330 5.63 -4.94 10.34
N PRO A 331 5.54 -3.65 9.94
CA PRO A 331 4.42 -2.74 10.20
C PRO A 331 3.28 -2.94 9.18
N GLY A 332 2.10 -2.41 9.48
CA GLY A 332 0.97 -2.34 8.56
C GLY A 332 1.12 -1.27 7.48
N PHE A 333 0.03 -0.58 7.16
CA PHE A 333 0.00 0.45 6.11
C PHE A 333 0.70 1.75 6.50
N CYS A 334 1.32 2.39 5.51
CA CYS A 334 1.78 3.77 5.64
C CYS A 334 0.82 4.75 4.93
N TYR A 335 0.82 5.99 5.41
CA TYR A 335 0.02 7.10 4.92
C TYR A 335 0.88 8.35 4.94
N THR A 336 0.70 9.23 3.96
CA THR A 336 1.26 10.58 4.04
C THR A 336 0.18 11.55 4.47
N PHE A 337 0.55 12.63 5.15
CA PHE A 337 -0.35 13.71 5.52
C PHE A 337 0.42 14.99 5.83
N TYR A 338 -0.27 16.12 5.95
CA TYR A 338 0.34 17.37 6.38
C TYR A 338 -0.20 17.75 7.77
N PRO A 339 0.56 18.48 8.59
CA PRO A 339 0.08 18.90 9.90
C PRO A 339 -1.17 19.77 9.83
N LYS A 340 -1.27 20.62 8.80
CA LYS A 340 -2.48 21.40 8.48
C LYS A 340 -3.02 21.06 7.10
N LYS A 341 -4.32 21.28 6.91
CA LYS A 341 -5.01 21.11 5.63
C LYS A 341 -4.38 21.94 4.50
N ASP A 342 -4.00 23.18 4.82
CA ASP A 342 -3.48 24.14 3.83
C ASP A 342 -1.97 24.02 3.59
N ASP A 343 -1.30 23.11 4.30
CA ASP A 343 0.15 22.93 4.23
C ASP A 343 0.60 22.09 3.02
N SER A 344 -0.33 21.62 2.18
CA SER A 344 -0.08 20.70 1.05
C SER A 344 0.82 21.23 -0.09
N GLY A 345 1.59 22.29 0.14
CA GLY A 345 2.57 22.85 -0.80
C GLY A 345 1.97 23.57 -2.01
N LEU A 346 0.69 23.32 -2.32
CA LEU A 346 -0.04 23.93 -3.44
C LEU A 346 -0.36 25.41 -3.21
N SER A 347 -0.45 25.87 -1.96
CA SER A 347 -0.82 27.27 -1.64
C SER A 347 0.37 28.24 -1.62
N GLY A 348 1.61 27.78 -1.86
CA GLY A 348 2.81 28.63 -1.92
C GLY A 348 3.25 29.29 -0.61
N SER A 349 2.49 29.13 0.49
CA SER A 349 2.74 29.77 1.78
C SER A 349 3.05 28.78 2.92
N SER A 350 3.09 27.48 2.62
CA SER A 350 3.28 26.43 3.64
C SER A 350 4.71 26.38 4.18
N SER A 351 4.86 26.28 5.50
CA SER A 351 6.13 25.96 6.16
C SER A 351 6.56 24.51 5.93
N TRP A 352 5.62 23.63 5.54
CA TRP A 352 5.85 22.21 5.27
C TRP A 352 5.92 21.94 3.78
N LYS A 353 7.12 21.62 3.28
CA LYS A 353 7.33 21.25 1.87
C LYS A 353 7.14 19.76 1.61
N ARG A 354 7.24 18.94 2.65
CA ARG A 354 7.18 17.47 2.59
C ARG A 354 6.16 16.97 3.61
N PRO A 355 5.39 15.93 3.28
CA PRO A 355 4.39 15.39 4.19
C PRO A 355 5.05 14.69 5.38
N LEU A 356 4.31 14.56 6.49
CA LEU A 356 4.56 13.56 7.51
C LEU A 356 4.20 12.16 6.99
N ILE A 357 4.78 11.12 7.59
CA ILE A 357 4.42 9.73 7.29
C ILE A 357 3.86 9.08 8.56
N ALA A 358 2.61 8.64 8.52
CA ALA A 358 2.03 7.78 9.54
C ALA A 358 2.19 6.31 9.12
N VAL A 359 2.51 5.44 10.07
CA VAL A 359 2.62 3.99 9.85
C VAL A 359 1.82 3.27 10.93
N ALA A 360 0.84 2.46 10.51
CA ALA A 360 0.13 1.55 11.39
C ALA A 360 1.10 0.45 11.84
N GLY A 361 1.12 0.10 13.13
CA GLY A 361 1.94 -1.01 13.58
C GLY A 361 1.39 -2.37 13.19
N ASP A 362 0.11 -2.47 12.81
CA ASP A 362 -0.61 -3.75 12.75
C ASP A 362 -0.35 -4.50 14.06
N CYS A 363 0.44 -5.58 14.07
CA CYS A 363 0.77 -6.35 15.27
C CYS A 363 1.95 -5.83 16.11
N ALA A 364 2.48 -4.63 15.85
CA ALA A 364 3.52 -4.01 16.68
C ALA A 364 2.97 -3.37 17.97
N GLU A 365 1.64 -3.30 18.12
CA GLU A 365 0.94 -2.61 19.21
C GLU A 365 1.20 -1.10 19.33
N SER A 366 1.83 -0.50 18.32
CA SER A 366 2.19 0.91 18.26
C SER A 366 1.76 1.52 16.92
N ALA A 367 1.58 2.83 16.86
CA ALA A 367 1.57 3.58 15.61
C ALA A 367 2.75 4.54 15.59
N TYR A 368 3.24 4.88 14.41
CA TYR A 368 4.45 5.68 14.26
C TYR A 368 4.17 6.89 13.37
N ILE A 369 4.70 8.04 13.76
CA ILE A 369 4.68 9.26 12.94
C ILE A 369 6.13 9.65 12.69
N PHE A 370 6.46 9.83 11.43
CA PHE A 370 7.78 10.27 10.98
C PHE A 370 7.68 11.66 10.37
N ARG A 371 8.66 12.51 10.70
CA ARG A 371 8.78 13.85 10.14
C ARG A 371 10.00 13.96 9.21
N PRO A 372 9.91 14.77 8.14
CA PRO A 372 11.05 15.06 7.28
C PRO A 372 12.20 15.69 8.09
N VAL A 373 13.43 15.27 7.80
CA VAL A 373 14.65 15.88 8.36
C VAL A 373 15.21 16.88 7.34
N ASN A 374 15.37 18.13 7.75
CA ASN A 374 16.07 19.11 6.94
C ASN A 374 17.56 18.79 7.00
N VAL A 375 18.12 18.39 5.87
CA VAL A 375 19.56 18.17 5.74
C VAL A 375 20.16 19.53 5.42
N ASP A 376 20.92 20.10 6.36
CA ASP A 376 21.79 21.21 6.02
C ASP A 376 22.73 20.74 4.91
N GLN A 377 22.71 21.44 3.76
CA GLN A 377 23.23 20.97 2.47
C GLN A 377 24.72 20.57 2.46
N GLU A 378 25.45 20.80 3.55
CA GLU A 378 26.91 20.62 3.60
C GLU A 378 27.38 19.38 4.37
N ALA A 379 26.59 18.83 5.31
CA ALA A 379 27.14 17.85 6.27
C ALA A 379 27.08 16.38 5.81
N ASP A 380 26.25 16.03 4.80
CA ASP A 380 25.95 14.63 4.54
C ASP A 380 25.66 14.32 3.07
N ARG A 381 26.69 14.48 2.23
CA ARG A 381 26.67 14.09 0.80
C ARG A 381 26.67 12.56 0.58
N SER A 382 26.68 11.77 1.65
CA SER A 382 26.78 10.31 1.56
C SER A 382 25.46 9.65 1.15
N HIS A 383 24.32 10.30 1.41
CA HIS A 383 23.01 9.75 1.08
C HIS A 383 22.63 9.98 -0.38
N ARG A 384 22.28 8.90 -1.07
CA ARG A 384 21.84 8.92 -2.48
C ARG A 384 20.49 9.62 -2.70
N ASP A 385 19.69 9.79 -1.65
CA ASP A 385 18.34 10.36 -1.73
C ASP A 385 17.96 11.13 -0.45
N SER A 386 18.22 12.43 -0.44
CA SER A 386 18.01 13.29 0.75
C SER A 386 16.54 13.60 1.06
N SER A 387 15.66 13.56 0.07
CA SER A 387 14.20 13.78 0.24
C SER A 387 13.54 12.70 1.09
N ALA A 388 14.05 11.48 1.03
CA ALA A 388 13.55 10.32 1.76
C ALA A 388 14.08 10.23 3.21
N ARG A 389 14.75 11.28 3.71
CA ARG A 389 15.23 11.32 5.10
C ARG A 389 14.14 11.79 6.05
N TYR A 390 13.79 10.89 6.97
CA TYR A 390 12.82 11.11 8.02
C TYR A 390 13.39 10.71 9.38
N ALA A 391 12.83 11.30 10.43
CA ALA A 391 13.09 10.92 11.82
C ALA A 391 11.77 10.57 12.49
N LEU A 392 11.80 9.62 13.43
CA LEU A 392 10.66 9.32 14.28
C LEU A 392 10.29 10.59 15.06
N MET A 393 9.05 11.04 14.87
CA MET A 393 8.46 12.16 15.59
C MET A 393 7.70 11.67 16.82
N ALA A 394 6.90 10.61 16.66
CA ALA A 394 6.13 10.03 17.75
C ALA A 394 5.96 8.52 17.55
N GLU A 395 6.05 7.78 18.65
CA GLU A 395 5.56 6.40 18.77
C GLU A 395 4.37 6.40 19.73
N ILE A 396 3.22 5.96 19.25
CA ILE A 396 1.97 5.91 20.01
C ILE A 396 1.75 4.46 20.42
N LYS A 397 2.06 4.13 21.67
CA LYS A 397 1.85 2.78 22.22
C LYS A 397 0.38 2.54 22.48
N CYS A 398 -0.25 1.80 21.59
CA CYS A 398 -1.68 1.47 21.64
C CYS A 398 -1.94 0.25 22.54
N GLY A 399 -0.96 -0.66 22.66
CA GLY A 399 -1.06 -1.90 23.42
C GLY A 399 -2.13 -2.86 22.87
N ALA A 400 -2.38 -2.78 21.57
CA ALA A 400 -3.34 -3.56 20.78
C ALA A 400 -2.97 -3.42 19.30
N THR A 401 -3.37 -4.38 18.48
CA THR A 401 -3.22 -4.34 17.03
C THR A 401 -3.84 -3.06 16.47
N VAL A 402 -3.02 -2.29 15.76
CA VAL A 402 -3.40 -1.01 15.17
C VAL A 402 -3.79 -1.23 13.72
N GLY A 403 -5.08 -1.08 13.42
CA GLY A 403 -5.57 -1.16 12.04
C GLY A 403 -5.11 0.03 11.18
N SER A 404 -5.72 0.16 9.99
CA SER A 404 -5.47 1.27 9.08
C SER A 404 -5.67 2.62 9.77
N VAL A 405 -4.66 3.50 9.67
CA VAL A 405 -4.73 4.87 10.20
C VAL A 405 -5.68 5.68 9.32
N ALA A 406 -6.57 6.45 9.94
CA ALA A 406 -7.36 7.46 9.25
C ALA A 406 -6.93 8.86 9.70
N ILE A 407 -6.99 9.82 8.78
CA ILE A 407 -6.56 11.19 9.01
C ILE A 407 -7.61 12.14 8.44
N GLY A 408 -8.12 13.02 9.30
CA GLY A 408 -9.07 14.07 8.94
C GLY A 408 -8.60 15.44 9.43
N TYR A 409 -9.22 16.52 8.95
CA TYR A 409 -8.85 17.88 9.36
C TYR A 409 -10.00 18.66 10.01
N ASP A 410 -11.19 18.08 9.97
CA ASP A 410 -12.39 18.67 10.58
C ASP A 410 -12.47 18.30 12.07
N ASP A 411 -13.10 19.18 12.84
CA ASP A 411 -13.19 19.09 14.30
C ASP A 411 -14.46 18.30 14.69
N PHE A 412 -14.37 16.97 14.67
CA PHE A 412 -15.51 16.08 14.97
C PHE A 412 -15.66 15.73 16.45
N LEU A 413 -14.67 16.03 17.28
CA LEU A 413 -14.70 15.70 18.70
C LEU A 413 -15.15 16.91 19.53
N PRO A 414 -15.84 16.68 20.65
CA PRO A 414 -16.30 17.75 21.53
C PRO A 414 -15.18 18.38 22.38
N ALA A 415 -13.96 17.84 22.35
CA ALA A 415 -12.81 18.42 23.04
C ALA A 415 -12.26 19.62 22.26
N ASP A 416 -11.71 20.61 22.97
CA ASP A 416 -11.07 21.76 22.33
C ASP A 416 -9.90 21.29 21.46
N GLN A 417 -9.92 21.72 20.19
CA GLN A 417 -8.95 21.36 19.17
C GLN A 417 -8.60 22.58 18.33
N GLU A 418 -7.35 22.70 17.91
CA GLU A 418 -6.97 23.69 16.92
C GLU A 418 -7.54 23.31 15.54
N SER A 419 -8.42 24.17 15.02
CA SER A 419 -9.07 23.96 13.73
C SER A 419 -8.08 23.88 12.58
N GLY A 420 -8.35 23.01 11.62
CA GLY A 420 -7.55 22.84 10.40
C GLY A 420 -6.28 22.02 10.56
N TYR A 421 -5.88 21.64 11.78
CA TYR A 421 -4.83 20.65 12.02
C TYR A 421 -5.31 19.22 11.75
N ALA A 422 -4.37 18.31 11.52
CA ALA A 422 -4.62 16.89 11.32
C ALA A 422 -5.10 16.22 12.61
N LYS A 423 -6.12 15.38 12.47
CA LYS A 423 -6.68 14.50 13.50
C LYS A 423 -6.42 13.07 13.05
N ILE A 424 -5.74 12.30 13.89
CA ILE A 424 -5.24 10.96 13.61
C ILE A 424 -6.07 9.96 14.39
N TYR A 425 -6.73 9.04 13.69
CA TYR A 425 -7.61 8.03 14.25
C TYR A 425 -6.93 6.66 14.14
N LEU A 426 -6.73 6.02 15.28
CA LEU A 426 -6.04 4.73 15.41
C LEU A 426 -7.01 3.67 15.94
N PRO A 427 -7.59 2.82 15.06
CA PRO A 427 -8.42 1.71 15.48
C PRO A 427 -7.56 0.66 16.20
N CYS A 428 -7.92 0.33 17.45
CA CYS A 428 -7.24 -0.63 18.31
C CYS A 428 -8.15 -1.87 18.49
N TYR A 429 -7.97 -2.89 17.66
CA TYR A 429 -8.96 -3.97 17.52
C TYR A 429 -9.23 -4.77 18.80
N GLU A 430 -8.19 -5.22 19.51
CA GLU A 430 -8.36 -6.03 20.74
C GLU A 430 -8.92 -5.22 21.91
N LYS A 431 -8.89 -3.89 21.81
CA LYS A 431 -9.41 -2.99 22.85
C LYS A 431 -10.76 -2.40 22.50
N ASP A 432 -11.34 -2.74 21.34
CA ASP A 432 -12.63 -2.25 20.86
C ASP A 432 -12.77 -0.73 21.01
N LYS A 433 -11.74 0.01 20.57
CA LYS A 433 -11.69 1.47 20.68
C LYS A 433 -10.92 2.11 19.54
N ILE A 434 -11.21 3.38 19.32
CA ILE A 434 -10.43 4.25 18.43
C ILE A 434 -9.73 5.29 19.32
N LEU A 435 -8.40 5.36 19.24
CA LEU A 435 -7.65 6.46 19.84
C LEU A 435 -7.61 7.62 18.85
N VAL A 436 -7.88 8.83 19.32
CA VAL A 436 -7.85 10.03 18.47
C VAL A 436 -6.83 11.00 19.03
N PHE A 437 -5.93 11.46 18.16
CA PHE A 437 -4.90 12.45 18.46
C PHE A 437 -5.10 13.66 17.56
N ALA A 438 -5.02 14.86 18.11
CA ALA A 438 -5.04 16.08 17.32
C ALA A 438 -3.63 16.69 17.31
N MET A 439 -3.18 17.14 16.14
CA MET A 439 -2.01 18.01 16.05
C MET A 439 -2.39 19.44 16.46
N GLY A 440 -1.40 20.22 16.91
CA GLY A 440 -1.55 21.62 17.27
C GLY A 440 -0.29 22.42 16.94
N SER A 441 -0.36 23.73 17.16
CA SER A 441 0.75 24.67 17.01
C SER A 441 1.92 24.36 17.95
N GLY A 442 1.61 23.80 19.13
CA GLY A 442 2.56 23.68 20.23
C GLY A 442 2.75 24.99 20.99
N ASP A 443 1.95 26.02 20.68
CA ASP A 443 1.81 27.23 21.48
C ASP A 443 0.86 26.90 22.64
N ASP A 444 1.24 25.96 23.49
CA ASP A 444 0.55 25.78 24.76
C ASP A 444 0.74 27.08 25.56
N ASP A 445 -0.37 27.67 26.00
CA ASP A 445 -0.47 28.87 26.82
C ASP A 445 0.42 28.76 28.08
N SER A 446 1.72 29.04 27.94
CA SER A 446 2.68 29.14 29.05
C SER A 446 2.42 30.31 30.00
N ASP A 447 1.20 30.87 29.98
CA ASP A 447 0.66 31.83 30.93
C ASP A 447 0.05 31.15 32.18
N GLU A 448 0.18 29.82 32.35
CA GLU A 448 0.13 29.23 33.69
C GLU A 448 1.38 29.64 34.47
N SER A 449 1.31 30.84 35.05
CA SER A 449 2.13 31.25 36.17
C SER A 449 2.01 30.20 37.27
N ASP A 450 3.02 29.34 37.37
CA ASP A 450 3.26 28.46 38.51
C ASP A 450 3.43 29.30 39.79
N ASP A 451 2.31 29.70 40.39
CA ASP A 451 2.21 29.94 41.84
C ASP A 451 1.83 28.59 42.48
N TRP A 452 2.85 27.77 42.75
CA TRP A 452 2.77 26.61 43.65
C TRP A 452 3.76 26.76 44.82
#